data_AF-A0A660XE85-F1
#
_entry.id   AF-A0A660XE85-F1
#
_cell.length_a   1.000
_cell.length_b   1.000
_cell.length_c   1.000
_cell.angle_alpha   90.00
_cell.angle_beta   90.00
_cell.angle_gamma   90.00
#
_symmetry.space_group_name_H-M   'P 1'
#
loop_
_entity.id
_entity.type
_entity.pdbx_description
1 polymer ?
#
loop_
_entity_poly.entity_id
_entity_poly.type
_entity_poly.pdbx_seq_one_letter_code
_entity_poly.pdbx_strand_id
1 'polypeptide(L)' 'MNKADLLIWEYALWNRTFVGIWLILIVGYFLFFAGAIFVITRKTMKQKLITLGVIYGVPIVMNIIAALAGAKY' A
#
# COMPACT_ATOMS: atom_id res chain seq x y z
N MET A 1 -2.89 -20.37 3.15
CA MET A 1 -2.89 -19.45 2.00
C MET A 1 -1.44 -19.15 1.62
N ASN A 2 -0.76 -20.12 1.03
CA ASN A 2 0.40 -19.96 0.14
C ASN A 2 0.77 -21.37 -0.36
N LYS A 3 0.18 -21.80 -1.49
CA LYS A 3 0.52 -23.07 -2.15
C LYS A 3 1.14 -22.87 -3.53
N ALA A 4 1.29 -21.62 -3.96
CA ALA A 4 1.60 -21.28 -5.34
C ALA A 4 2.80 -20.35 -5.50
N ASP A 5 3.54 -20.04 -4.42
CA ASP A 5 4.73 -19.17 -4.46
C ASP A 5 4.55 -17.81 -5.16
N LEU A 6 3.31 -17.34 -5.22
CA LEU A 6 2.96 -16.05 -5.82
C LEU A 6 3.18 -14.87 -4.86
N LEU A 7 3.60 -15.13 -3.62
CA LEU A 7 3.98 -14.07 -2.69
C LEU A 7 5.45 -13.71 -2.90
N ILE A 8 5.69 -12.71 -3.74
CA ILE A 8 6.95 -12.00 -3.94
C ILE A 8 7.50 -11.30 -2.67
N TRP A 9 6.82 -11.45 -1.53
CA TRP A 9 7.01 -10.66 -0.31
C TRP A 9 7.55 -11.51 0.85
N GLU A 10 8.60 -12.30 0.62
CA GLU A 10 9.38 -12.94 1.70
C GLU A 10 10.25 -11.91 2.44
N TYR A 11 9.62 -10.89 3.03
CA TYR A 11 10.31 -9.98 3.93
C TYR A 11 10.37 -10.62 5.30
N ALA A 12 11.55 -10.66 5.92
CA ALA A 12 11.76 -11.22 7.26
C ALA A 12 10.77 -10.66 8.31
N LEU A 13 10.31 -9.41 8.10
CA LEU A 13 9.37 -8.67 8.95
C LEU A 13 7.89 -8.96 8.66
N TRP A 14 7.57 -9.63 7.55
CA TRP A 14 6.20 -9.93 7.10
C TRP A 14 5.83 -11.40 7.34
N ASN A 15 6.34 -11.96 8.43
CA ASN A 15 6.08 -13.33 8.87
C ASN A 15 4.99 -13.39 9.94
N ARG A 16 4.31 -14.53 10.06
CA ARG A 16 3.31 -14.81 11.10
C ARG A 16 3.94 -15.11 12.47
N THR A 17 5.05 -14.47 12.79
CA THR A 17 5.67 -14.54 14.12
C THR A 17 5.06 -13.50 15.04
N PHE A 18 5.15 -13.69 16.35
CA PHE A 18 4.60 -12.75 17.33
C PHE A 18 5.15 -11.33 17.18
N VAL A 19 6.40 -11.18 16.70
CA VAL A 19 7.00 -9.87 16.42
C VAL A 19 6.57 -9.32 15.06
N GLY A 20 6.54 -10.16 14.01
CA GLY A 20 6.20 -9.74 12.65
C GLY A 20 4.72 -9.37 12.47
N ILE A 21 3.82 -10.00 13.23
CA ILE A 21 2.38 -9.79 13.06
C ILE A 21 1.95 -8.35 13.37
N TRP A 22 2.63 -7.66 14.27
CA TRP A 22 2.32 -6.27 14.60
C TRP A 22 2.54 -5.34 13.41
N LEU A 23 3.60 -5.56 12.63
CA LEU A 23 3.89 -4.76 11.44
C LEU A 23 2.81 -4.96 10.37
N ILE A 24 2.37 -6.21 10.18
CA ILE A 24 1.28 -6.55 9.26
C ILE A 24 -0.03 -5.88 9.71
N LEU A 25 -0.34 -5.94 11.00
CA LEU A 25 -1.58 -5.36 11.53
C LEU A 25 -1.59 -3.84 11.48
N ILE A 26 -0.48 -3.19 11.86
CA ILE A 26 -0.42 -1.73 11.95
C ILE A 26 -0.16 -1.10 10.58
N VAL A 27 0.86 -1.55 9.87
CA VAL A 27 1.27 -0.93 8.60
C VAL A 27 0.47 -1.49 7.43
N GLY A 28 0.18 -2.79 7.44
CA GLY A 28 -0.62 -3.43 6.38
C GLY A 28 -2.11 -3.11 6.52
N TYR A 29 -2.74 -3.60 7.59
CA TYR A 29 -4.19 -3.54 7.73
C TYR A 29 -4.71 -2.19 8.25
N PHE A 30 -4.14 -1.67 9.34
CA PHE A 30 -4.68 -0.46 9.96
C PHE A 30 -4.55 0.74 9.02
N LEU A 31 -3.39 1.00 8.42
CA LEU A 31 -3.25 2.10 7.45
C LEU A 31 -4.17 1.93 6.24
N PHE A 32 -4.35 0.71 5.74
CA PHE A 32 -5.27 0.43 4.64
C PHE A 32 -6.71 0.77 5.02
N PHE A 33 -7.21 0.26 6.15
CA PHE A 33 -8.59 0.54 6.59
C PHE A 33 -8.79 1.99 7.02
N ALA A 34 -7.82 2.60 7.69
CA ALA A 34 -7.87 4.02 8.05
C ALA A 34 -7.92 4.90 6.79
N GLY A 35 -7.10 4.60 5.78
CA GLY A 35 -7.14 5.26 4.47
C GLY A 35 -8.48 5.06 3.75
N ALA A 36 -9.02 3.84 3.76
CA ALA A 36 -10.32 3.56 3.15
C ALA A 36 -11.46 4.34 3.81
N ILE A 37 -11.52 4.35 5.16
CA ILE A 37 -12.49 5.13 5.92
C ILE A 37 -12.32 6.62 5.63
N PHE A 38 -11.08 7.11 5.56
CA PHE A 38 -10.79 8.52 5.24
C PHE A 38 -11.36 8.92 3.87
N VAL A 39 -11.21 8.08 2.85
CA VAL A 39 -11.78 8.31 1.52
C VAL A 39 -13.31 8.25 1.55
N ILE A 40 -13.89 7.20 2.15
CA ILE A 40 -15.35 6.97 2.14
C ILE A 40 -16.10 8.09 2.88
N THR A 41 -15.51 8.62 3.95
CA THR A 41 -16.09 9.70 4.78
C THR A 41 -16.02 11.10 4.15
N ARG A 42 -15.36 11.28 2.98
CA ARG A 42 -15.40 12.57 2.28
C ARG A 42 -16.84 12.90 1.85
N LYS A 43 -17.24 14.17 1.99
CA LYS A 43 -18.63 14.63 1.77
C LYS A 43 -19.04 14.65 0.30
N THR A 44 -18.11 14.93 -0.60
CA THR A 44 -18.41 15.07 -2.05
C THR A 44 -17.66 14.05 -2.88
N MET A 45 -18.26 13.64 -4.01
CA MET A 45 -17.61 12.69 -4.92
C MET A 45 -16.29 13.24 -5.49
N LYS A 46 -16.22 14.54 -5.76
CA LYS A 46 -14.99 15.23 -6.17
C LYS A 46 -13.85 15.01 -5.17
N GLN A 47 -14.12 15.17 -3.87
CA GLN A 47 -13.09 14.96 -2.84
C GLN A 47 -12.66 13.50 -2.74
N LYS A 48 -13.59 12.54 -2.92
CA LYS A 48 -13.26 11.11 -2.97
C LYS A 48 -12.31 10.81 -4.12
N LEU A 49 -12.63 11.29 -5.32
CA LEU A 49 -11.83 11.10 -6.52
C LEU A 49 -10.45 11.77 -6.42
N ILE A 50 -10.36 12.98 -5.87
CA ILE A 50 -9.06 13.64 -5.65
C ILE A 50 -8.21 12.83 -4.67
N THR A 51 -8.79 12.40 -3.55
CA THR A 51 -8.06 11.61 -2.54
C THR A 51 -7.55 10.29 -3.13
N LEU A 52 -8.43 9.59 -3.86
CA LEU A 52 -8.07 8.34 -4.55
C LEU A 52 -6.99 8.58 -5.62
N GLY A 53 -7.14 9.66 -6.39
CA GLY A 53 -6.18 10.07 -7.41
C GLY A 53 -4.80 10.37 -6.84
N VAL A 54 -4.69 10.96 -5.65
CA VAL A 54 -3.40 11.16 -4.97
C VAL A 54 -2.81 9.83 -4.50
N ILE A 55 -3.61 8.95 -3.89
CA ILE A 55 -3.15 7.65 -3.39
C ILE A 55 -2.55 6.80 -4.52
N TYR A 56 -3.17 6.78 -5.70
CA TYR A 56 -2.63 6.07 -6.86
C TYR A 56 -1.61 6.88 -7.66
N GLY A 57 -1.73 8.20 -7.66
CA GLY A 57 -0.85 9.10 -8.40
C GLY A 57 0.58 9.10 -7.85
N VAL A 58 0.75 9.05 -6.52
CA VAL A 58 2.08 9.02 -5.90
C VAL A 58 2.91 7.81 -6.38
N PRO A 59 2.42 6.55 -6.30
CA PRO A 59 3.14 5.39 -6.85
C PRO A 59 3.47 5.54 -8.33
N ILE A 60 2.55 6.06 -9.15
CA ILE A 60 2.79 6.26 -10.58
C ILE A 60 3.94 7.24 -10.79
N VAL A 61 3.93 8.38 -10.10
CA VAL A 61 5.00 9.39 -10.18
C VAL A 61 6.32 8.82 -9.68
N MET A 62 6.31 8.06 -8.58
CA MET A 62 7.53 7.41 -8.07
C MET A 62 8.11 6.39 -9.05
N ASN A 63 7.27 5.62 -9.75
CA ASN A 63 7.72 4.70 -10.79
C ASN A 63 8.33 5.43 -11.99
N ILE A 64 7.73 6.56 -12.41
CA ILE A 64 8.28 7.41 -13.47
C ILE A 64 9.64 7.96 -13.04
N ILE A 65 9.76 8.51 -11.83
CA ILE A 65 11.02 9.01 -11.29
C ILE A 65 12.07 7.90 -11.23
N ALA A 66 11.71 6.73 -10.72
CA ALA A 66 12.63 5.58 -10.64
C ALA A 66 13.13 5.17 -12.03
N ALA A 67 12.22 5.09 -13.02
CA ALA A 67 12.58 4.78 -14.41
C ALA A 67 13.52 5.82 -15.02
N LEU A 68 13.27 7.12 -14.78
CA LEU A 68 14.12 8.22 -15.27
C LEU A 68 15.47 8.27 -14.55
N ALA A 69 15.51 7.92 -13.27
CA ALA A 69 16.74 7.83 -12.47
C ALA A 69 17.60 6.60 -12.84
N GLY A 70 17.14 5.75 -13.77
CA GLY A 70 17.85 4.55 -14.20
C GLY A 70 17.77 3.39 -13.21
N ALA A 71 16.84 3.42 -12.25
CA ALA A 71 16.56 2.28 -11.40
C ALA A 71 16.00 1.15 -12.27
N LYS A 72 16.80 0.10 -12.49
CA LYS A 72 16.38 -1.15 -13.12
C LYS A 72 15.99 -2.14 -12.03
N TYR A 73 14.80 -2.71 -12.17
CA TYR A 73 14.34 -3.88 -11.44
C TYR A 73 15.17 -5.11 -11.85
#